data_AF-A0A928CHV3-F1
#
_entry.id   AF-A0A928CHV3-F1
#
_cell.length_a   1.000
_cell.length_b   1.000
_cell.length_c   1.000
_cell.angle_alpha   90.00
_cell.angle_beta   90.00
_cell.angle_gamma   90.00
#
_symmetry.space_group_name_H-M   'P 1'
#
loop_
_entity.id
_entity.type
_entity.pdbx_description
1 polymer ?
#
loop_
_entity_poly.entity_id
_entity_poly.type
_entity_poly.pdbx_seq_one_letter_code
_entity_poly.pdbx_strand_id
1 'polypeptide(L)'
;MFEFEEMCKTFEKMSNGERKLYLQEQSVKMINAFETLGSDGIEMFLYFMAVACGADGKLSVEEYSLLQEVTPINLTYSEVEKLVNRLNSVEGKRHAVWISEVVGQFSEEFQDTLISFCLCFCSADKKVSLKERTFIKSLVV
;
A
#
# COMPACT_ATOMS: atom_id res chain seq x y z
N MET A 1 -1.99 -17.19 7.47
CA MET A 1 -2.86 -17.82 6.46
C MET A 1 -1.96 -18.21 5.31
N PHE A 2 -2.03 -19.47 4.87
CA PHE A 2 -1.08 -20.09 3.93
C PHE A 2 -0.92 -19.27 2.64
N GLU A 3 -2.00 -18.64 2.18
CA GLU A 3 -2.04 -17.76 1.01
C GLU A 3 -1.18 -16.50 1.16
N PHE A 4 -1.13 -15.87 2.34
CA PHE A 4 -0.32 -14.67 2.55
C PHE A 4 1.19 -14.94 2.41
N GLU A 5 1.66 -16.08 2.93
CA GLU A 5 3.07 -16.47 2.78
C GLU A 5 3.41 -16.89 1.36
N GLU A 6 2.47 -17.52 0.65
CA GLU A 6 2.59 -17.88 -0.75
C GLU A 6 2.61 -16.64 -1.64
N MET A 7 1.75 -15.65 -1.38
CA MET A 7 1.75 -14.35 -2.05
C MET A 7 3.08 -13.61 -1.87
N CYS A 8 3.61 -13.53 -0.64
CA CYS A 8 4.94 -12.97 -0.41
C CYS A 8 6.00 -13.65 -1.30
N LYS A 9 6.03 -14.99 -1.32
CA LYS A 9 7.01 -15.74 -2.13
C LYS A 9 6.84 -15.52 -3.63
N THR A 10 5.60 -15.35 -4.09
CA THR A 10 5.30 -15.05 -5.50
C THR A 10 5.83 -13.67 -5.86
N PHE A 11 5.53 -12.65 -5.05
CA PHE A 11 5.99 -11.28 -5.30
C PHE A 11 7.50 -11.14 -5.16
N GLU A 12 8.14 -11.79 -4.19
CA GLU A 12 9.60 -11.78 -4.02
C GLU A 12 10.35 -12.36 -5.24
N LYS A 13 9.69 -13.20 -6.05
CA LYS A 13 10.25 -13.81 -7.27
C LYS A 13 9.95 -13.02 -8.55
N MET A 14 9.07 -12.03 -8.51
CA MET A 14 8.73 -11.23 -9.69
C MET A 14 9.92 -10.39 -10.15
N SER A 15 10.13 -10.37 -11.47
CA SER A 15 11.01 -9.41 -12.11
C SER A 15 10.50 -7.97 -11.92
N ASN A 16 11.38 -6.99 -12.12
CA ASN A 16 10.98 -5.58 -12.02
C ASN A 16 9.90 -5.21 -13.03
N GLY A 17 9.89 -5.80 -14.22
CA GLY A 17 8.87 -5.57 -15.23
C GLY A 17 7.51 -6.12 -14.84
N GLU A 18 7.45 -7.38 -14.37
CA GLU A 18 6.22 -8.02 -13.90
C GLU A 18 5.63 -7.27 -12.71
N ARG A 19 6.48 -6.85 -11.75
CA ARG A 19 6.06 -6.07 -10.59
C ARG A 19 5.43 -4.73 -10.99
N LYS A 20 6.10 -3.97 -11.88
CA LYS A 20 5.57 -2.67 -12.33
C LYS A 20 4.21 -2.84 -13.00
N LEU A 21 4.07 -3.81 -13.90
CA LEU A 21 2.83 -4.06 -14.61
C LEU A 21 1.70 -4.47 -13.64
N TYR A 22 2.00 -5.38 -12.71
CA TYR A 22 1.04 -5.78 -11.68
C TYR A 22 0.59 -4.62 -10.79
N LEU A 23 1.54 -3.80 -10.30
CA LEU A 23 1.24 -2.64 -9.45
C LEU A 23 0.42 -1.58 -10.21
N GLN A 24 0.70 -1.35 -11.49
CA GLN A 24 -0.08 -0.44 -12.34
C GLN A 24 -1.52 -0.93 -12.52
N GLU A 25 -1.71 -2.22 -12.76
CA GLU A 25 -3.06 -2.80 -12.88
C GLU A 25 -3.85 -2.68 -11.58
N GLN A 26 -3.22 -2.99 -10.44
CA GLN A 26 -3.88 -2.91 -9.14
C GLN A 26 -4.13 -1.46 -8.71
N SER A 27 -3.22 -0.52 -9.00
CA SER A 27 -3.41 0.89 -8.62
C SER A 27 -4.61 1.51 -9.32
N VAL A 28 -4.84 1.20 -10.61
CA VAL A 28 -6.03 1.66 -11.34
C VAL A 28 -7.31 1.12 -10.71
N LYS A 29 -7.35 -0.18 -10.36
CA LYS A 29 -8.51 -0.78 -9.68
C LYS A 29 -8.79 -0.11 -8.34
N MET A 30 -7.74 0.13 -7.55
CA MET A 30 -7.83 0.78 -6.26
C MET A 30 -8.36 2.21 -6.39
N ILE A 31 -7.78 3.01 -7.30
CA ILE A 31 -8.22 4.39 -7.52
C ILE A 31 -9.68 4.43 -7.92
N ASN A 32 -10.10 3.60 -8.88
CA ASN A 32 -11.50 3.56 -9.31
C ASN A 32 -12.45 3.22 -8.15
N ALA A 33 -12.06 2.28 -7.27
CA ALA A 33 -12.85 1.93 -6.10
C ALA A 33 -12.88 3.06 -5.06
N PHE A 34 -11.74 3.69 -4.78
CA PHE A 34 -11.67 4.82 -3.85
C PHE A 34 -12.44 6.04 -4.39
N GLU A 35 -12.43 6.31 -5.70
CA GLU A 35 -13.20 7.40 -6.31
C GLU A 35 -14.72 7.26 -6.06
N THR A 36 -15.23 6.04 -5.88
CA THR A 36 -16.64 5.83 -5.51
C THR A 36 -17.01 6.38 -4.12
N LEU A 37 -16.01 6.64 -3.27
CA LEU A 37 -16.17 7.23 -1.94
C LEU A 37 -16.18 8.77 -1.96
N GLY A 38 -16.02 9.41 -3.14
CA GLY A 38 -16.01 10.86 -3.27
C GLY A 38 -14.70 11.52 -2.82
N SER A 39 -14.77 12.71 -2.22
CA SER A 39 -13.59 13.51 -1.84
C SER A 39 -12.64 12.78 -0.91
N ASP A 40 -13.18 11.92 -0.06
CA ASP A 40 -12.42 11.21 0.98
C ASP A 40 -11.64 10.04 0.38
N GLY A 41 -12.04 9.56 -0.80
CA GLY A 41 -11.42 8.43 -1.50
C GLY A 41 -9.97 8.66 -1.92
N ILE A 42 -9.67 9.84 -2.48
CA ILE A 42 -8.30 10.18 -2.87
C ILE A 42 -7.41 10.28 -1.63
N GLU A 43 -7.90 10.91 -0.56
CA GLU A 43 -7.16 11.00 0.69
C GLU A 43 -6.90 9.62 1.29
N MET A 44 -7.89 8.72 1.30
CA MET A 44 -7.73 7.33 1.73
C MET A 44 -6.72 6.57 0.86
N PHE A 45 -6.76 6.73 -0.46
CA PHE A 45 -5.78 6.12 -1.36
C PHE A 45 -4.36 6.62 -1.05
N LEU A 46 -4.18 7.92 -0.83
CA LEU A 46 -2.89 8.51 -0.45
C LEU A 46 -2.38 7.99 0.90
N TYR A 47 -3.26 7.88 1.90
CA TYR A 47 -2.90 7.29 3.19
C TYR A 47 -2.58 5.80 3.05
N PHE A 48 -3.32 5.07 2.22
CA PHE A 48 -3.05 3.67 1.94
C PHE A 48 -1.71 3.47 1.22
N MET A 49 -1.35 4.35 0.28
CA MET A 49 -0.02 4.35 -0.33
C MET A 49 1.08 4.68 0.68
N ALA A 50 0.84 5.63 1.58
CA ALA A 50 1.78 5.92 2.67
C ALA A 50 1.95 4.73 3.63
N VAL A 51 0.90 3.94 3.84
CA VAL A 51 0.94 2.67 4.58
C VAL A 51 1.81 1.65 3.84
N ALA A 52 1.65 1.52 2.51
CA ALA A 52 2.47 0.62 1.70
C ALA A 52 3.95 1.03 1.68
N CYS A 53 4.26 2.32 1.52
CA CYS A 53 5.63 2.83 1.48
C CYS A 53 6.28 3.01 2.85
N GLY A 54 5.47 3.08 3.92
CA GLY A 54 5.91 3.47 5.26
C GLY A 54 5.80 2.35 6.28
N ALA A 55 5.60 1.11 5.85
CA ALA A 55 5.44 -0.04 6.71
C ALA A 55 6.69 -0.34 7.58
N ASP A 56 7.87 0.11 7.13
CA ASP A 56 9.13 0.09 7.90
C ASP A 56 9.38 1.40 8.69
N GLY A 57 8.52 2.41 8.48
CA GLY A 57 8.55 3.73 9.09
C GLY A 57 9.30 4.81 8.30
N LYS A 58 9.82 4.54 7.10
CA LYS A 58 10.56 5.52 6.29
C LYS A 58 10.21 5.38 4.82
N LEU A 59 10.31 6.48 4.07
CA LEU A 59 10.23 6.46 2.61
C LEU A 59 11.65 6.46 2.04
N SER A 60 11.98 5.50 1.18
CA SER A 60 13.19 5.53 0.36
C SER A 60 12.95 6.22 -0.98
N VAL A 61 14.05 6.64 -1.64
CA VAL A 61 13.97 7.25 -2.98
C VAL A 61 13.47 6.24 -4.01
N GLU A 62 13.85 4.97 -3.84
CA GLU A 62 13.47 3.85 -4.69
C GLU A 62 11.96 3.56 -4.58
N GLU A 63 11.40 3.53 -3.36
CA GLU A 63 9.96 3.38 -3.13
C GLU A 63 9.18 4.57 -3.69
N TYR A 64 9.67 5.79 -3.48
CA TYR A 64 9.04 6.96 -4.07
C TYR A 64 9.05 6.90 -5.61
N SER A 65 10.18 6.54 -6.22
CA SER A 65 10.28 6.39 -7.67
C SER A 65 9.33 5.32 -8.19
N LEU A 66 9.25 4.17 -7.51
CA LEU A 66 8.32 3.10 -7.88
C LEU A 66 6.86 3.58 -7.77
N LEU A 67 6.52 4.26 -6.68
CA LEU A 67 5.18 4.83 -6.47
C LEU A 67 4.76 5.75 -7.63
N GLN A 68 5.66 6.65 -8.05
CA GLN A 68 5.42 7.56 -9.17
C GLN A 68 5.26 6.85 -10.52
N GLU A 69 5.92 5.70 -10.72
CA GLU A 69 5.78 4.93 -11.96
C GLU A 69 4.51 4.07 -12.01
N VAL A 70 4.02 3.63 -10.85
CA VAL A 70 2.90 2.67 -10.77
C VAL A 70 1.58 3.32 -10.40
N THR A 71 1.57 4.60 -10.03
CA THR A 71 0.37 5.34 -9.67
C THR A 71 0.34 6.70 -10.38
N PRO A 72 -0.84 7.26 -10.70
CA PRO A 72 -0.98 8.61 -11.26
C PRO A 72 -0.89 9.71 -10.18
N ILE A 73 -0.27 9.44 -9.02
CA ILE A 73 -0.20 10.39 -7.91
C ILE A 73 0.74 11.54 -8.25
N ASN A 74 0.21 12.76 -8.28
CA ASN A 74 1.00 13.97 -8.46
C ASN A 74 1.38 14.60 -7.10
N LEU A 75 2.20 13.90 -6.32
CA LEU A 75 2.77 14.37 -5.06
C LEU A 75 4.29 14.38 -5.14
N THR A 76 4.90 15.39 -4.53
CA THR A 76 6.35 15.46 -4.37
C THR A 76 6.84 14.48 -3.30
N TYR A 77 8.13 14.12 -3.35
CA TYR A 77 8.78 13.29 -2.33
C TYR A 77 8.50 13.79 -0.90
N SER A 78 8.61 15.10 -0.67
CA SER A 78 8.38 15.70 0.64
C SER A 78 6.93 15.54 1.12
N GLU A 79 5.96 15.56 0.21
CA GLU A 79 4.55 15.36 0.56
C GLU A 79 4.27 13.91 0.94
N VAL A 80 4.81 12.94 0.19
CA VAL A 80 4.70 11.51 0.52
C VAL A 80 5.43 11.21 1.83
N GLU A 81 6.64 11.73 2.02
CA GLU A 81 7.41 11.59 3.26
C GLU A 81 6.65 12.15 4.47
N LYS A 82 5.94 13.29 4.32
CA LYS A 82 5.06 13.82 5.38
C LYS A 82 3.88 12.90 5.69
N LEU A 83 3.33 12.19 4.71
CA LEU A 83 2.25 11.22 4.94
C LEU A 83 2.80 10.00 5.70
N VAL A 84 3.94 9.46 5.27
CA VAL A 84 4.63 8.34 5.96
C VAL A 84 5.00 8.72 7.40
N ASN A 85 5.59 9.90 7.61
CA ASN A 85 5.93 10.37 8.95
C ASN A 85 4.69 10.60 9.83
N ARG A 86 3.58 11.05 9.25
CA ARG A 86 2.31 11.17 9.97
C ARG A 86 1.79 9.81 10.43
N LEU A 87 1.95 8.74 9.65
CA LEU A 87 1.57 7.38 10.07
C LEU A 87 2.32 6.90 11.32
N ASN A 88 3.57 7.33 11.51
CA ASN A 88 4.35 7.02 12.71
C ASN A 88 3.94 7.80 13.96
N SER A 89 3.08 8.81 13.83
CA SER A 89 2.59 9.62 14.95
C SER A 89 1.40 8.99 15.68
N VAL A 90 1.01 9.58 16.81
CA VAL A 90 -0.22 9.19 17.53
C VAL A 90 -1.47 9.39 16.65
N GLU A 91 -1.47 10.41 15.79
CA GLU A 91 -2.52 10.64 14.80
C GLU A 91 -2.47 9.60 13.68
N GLY A 92 -1.29 9.14 13.31
CA GLY A 92 -1.08 8.08 12.33
C GLY A 92 -1.72 6.75 12.72
N LYS A 93 -1.67 6.38 14.01
CA LYS A 93 -2.39 5.21 14.53
C LYS A 93 -3.91 5.33 14.37
N ARG A 94 -4.46 6.53 14.53
CA ARG A 94 -5.89 6.77 14.28
C ARG A 94 -6.23 6.64 12.80
N HIS A 95 -5.37 7.13 11.92
CA HIS A 95 -5.54 6.97 10.47
C HIS A 95 -5.40 5.52 10.03
N ALA A 96 -4.49 4.73 10.63
CA ALA A 96 -4.38 3.30 10.36
C ALA A 96 -5.64 2.53 10.79
N VAL A 97 -6.22 2.87 11.94
CA VAL A 97 -7.52 2.32 12.37
C VAL A 97 -8.63 2.72 11.41
N TRP A 98 -8.68 4.00 11.03
CA TRP A 98 -9.68 4.50 10.08
C TRP A 98 -9.55 3.83 8.70
N ILE A 99 -8.34 3.63 8.20
CA ILE A 99 -8.08 2.87 6.97
C ILE A 99 -8.59 1.44 7.14
N SER A 100 -8.29 0.76 8.26
CA SER A 100 -8.82 -0.59 8.52
C SER A 100 -10.35 -0.63 8.52
N GLU A 101 -11.01 0.36 9.15
CA GLU A 101 -12.47 0.46 9.19
C GLU A 101 -13.08 0.69 7.80
N VAL A 102 -12.45 1.49 6.96
CA VAL A 102 -12.87 1.73 5.57
C VAL A 102 -12.61 0.47 4.73
N VAL A 103 -11.43 -0.13 4.84
CA VAL A 103 -11.05 -1.36 4.13
C VAL A 103 -12.03 -2.49 4.46
N GLY A 104 -12.42 -2.62 5.73
CA GLY A 104 -13.43 -3.58 6.19
C GLY A 104 -14.83 -3.39 5.60
N GLN A 105 -15.14 -2.24 4.99
CA GLN A 105 -16.43 -1.99 4.32
C GLN A 105 -16.44 -2.44 2.86
N PHE A 106 -15.26 -2.67 2.27
CA PHE A 106 -15.16 -3.17 0.90
C PHE A 106 -15.31 -4.70 0.83
N SER A 107 -15.57 -5.22 -0.36
CA SER A 107 -15.63 -6.66 -0.60
C SER A 107 -14.30 -7.36 -0.31
N GLU A 108 -14.34 -8.65 0.05
CA GLU A 108 -13.14 -9.47 0.25
C GLU A 108 -12.17 -9.39 -0.94
N GLU A 109 -12.70 -9.39 -2.18
CA GLU A 109 -11.90 -9.23 -3.40
C GLU A 109 -11.10 -7.91 -3.44
N PHE A 110 -11.68 -6.82 -2.93
CA PHE A 110 -10.98 -5.55 -2.87
C PHE A 110 -9.95 -5.52 -1.75
N GLN A 111 -10.27 -6.10 -0.60
CA GLN A 111 -9.32 -6.26 0.50
C GLN A 111 -8.10 -7.08 0.05
N ASP A 112 -8.31 -8.16 -0.71
CA ASP A 112 -7.24 -8.95 -1.33
C ASP A 112 -6.41 -8.12 -2.30
N THR A 113 -7.05 -7.28 -3.11
CA THR A 113 -6.37 -6.36 -4.04
C THR A 113 -5.44 -5.41 -3.28
N LEU A 114 -5.92 -4.82 -2.17
CA LEU A 114 -5.15 -3.93 -1.32
C LEU A 114 -3.94 -4.64 -0.69
N ILE A 115 -4.16 -5.79 -0.06
CA ILE A 115 -3.07 -6.59 0.54
C ILE A 115 -2.04 -6.96 -0.52
N SER A 116 -2.51 -7.41 -1.67
CA SER A 116 -1.65 -7.82 -2.78
C SER A 116 -0.79 -6.67 -3.28
N PHE A 117 -1.36 -5.47 -3.43
CA PHE A 117 -0.62 -4.28 -3.79
C PHE A 117 0.49 -3.99 -2.77
N CYS A 118 0.16 -3.92 -1.47
CA CYS A 118 1.14 -3.63 -0.43
C CYS A 118 2.28 -4.65 -0.39
N LEU A 119 1.94 -5.94 -0.44
CA LEU A 119 2.94 -7.01 -0.45
C LEU A 119 3.84 -6.96 -1.68
N CYS A 120 3.26 -6.71 -2.85
CA CYS A 120 4.01 -6.60 -4.09
C CYS A 120 4.92 -5.37 -4.07
N PHE A 121 4.44 -4.25 -3.55
CA PHE A 121 5.19 -3.01 -3.40
C PHE A 121 6.37 -3.18 -2.43
N CYS A 122 6.13 -3.66 -1.21
CA CYS A 122 7.20 -3.93 -0.23
C CYS A 122 8.21 -4.98 -0.72
N SER A 123 7.82 -5.89 -1.62
CA SER A 123 8.75 -6.87 -2.19
C SER A 123 9.72 -6.28 -3.24
N ALA A 124 9.66 -4.97 -3.53
CA ALA A 124 10.53 -4.33 -4.52
C ALA A 124 12.03 -4.50 -4.20
N ASP A 125 12.39 -4.57 -2.93
CA ASP A 125 13.74 -4.88 -2.44
C ASP A 125 14.07 -6.40 -2.42
N LYS A 126 13.16 -7.22 -2.98
CA LYS A 126 13.16 -8.69 -3.03
C LYS A 126 12.80 -9.39 -1.72
N LYS A 127 12.38 -8.69 -0.67
CA LYS A 127 12.00 -9.33 0.59
C LYS A 127 11.01 -8.51 1.41
N VAL A 128 9.81 -9.06 1.62
CA VAL A 128 8.88 -8.46 2.58
C VAL A 128 9.30 -8.85 4.00
N SER A 129 9.72 -7.87 4.80
CA SER A 129 10.14 -8.04 6.19
C SER A 129 9.00 -8.45 7.11
N LEU A 130 9.32 -9.04 8.27
CA LEU A 130 8.31 -9.44 9.26
C LEU A 130 7.50 -8.26 9.80
N LYS A 131 8.10 -7.06 9.86
CA LYS A 131 7.40 -5.84 10.32
C LYS A 131 6.32 -5.45 9.32
N GLU A 132 6.66 -5.39 8.03
CA GLU A 132 5.72 -5.06 6.96
C GLU A 132 4.61 -6.10 6.87
N ARG A 133 4.94 -7.39 6.96
CA ARG A 133 3.94 -8.47 6.99
C ARG A 133 2.96 -8.31 8.16
N THR A 134 3.45 -7.95 9.34
CA THR A 134 2.61 -7.77 10.54
C THR A 134 1.73 -6.54 10.40
N PHE A 135 2.27 -5.46 9.87
CA PHE A 135 1.56 -4.22 9.64
C PHE A 135 0.46 -4.39 8.59
N ILE A 136 0.78 -4.94 7.41
CA ILE A 136 -0.18 -5.17 6.33
C ILE A 136 -1.31 -6.10 6.81
N LYS A 137 -1.00 -7.14 7.59
CA LYS A 137 -2.02 -8.01 8.19
C LYS A 137 -2.96 -7.27 9.13
N SER A 138 -2.52 -6.21 9.81
CA SER A 138 -3.38 -5.46 10.73
C SER A 138 -4.41 -4.56 10.03
N LEU A 139 -4.32 -4.38 8.71
CA LEU A 139 -5.23 -3.55 7.92
C LEU A 139 -6.54 -4.26 7.52
N VAL A 140 -6.63 -5.57 7.82
CA VAL A 140 -7.71 -6.46 7.35
C VAL A 140 -8.33 -7.28 8.50
N VAL A 141 -8.03 -6.92 9.75
CA VAL A 141 -8.48 -7.63 10.96
C VAL A 141 -9.46 -6.79 11.74
#